data_AF-A0A5M9HBV1-F1
#
_entry.id   AF-A0A5M9HBV1-F1
#
_cell.length_a   1.000
_cell.length_b   1.000
_cell.length_c   1.000
_cell.angle_alpha   90.00
_cell.angle_beta   90.00
_cell.angle_gamma   90.00
#
_symmetry.space_group_name_H-M   'P 1'
#
loop_
_entity.id
_entity.type
_entity.pdbx_description
1 polymer ?
#
loop_
_entity_poly.entity_id
_entity_poly.type
_entity_poly.pdbx_seq_one_letter_code
_entity_poly.pdbx_strand_id
1 'polypeptide(L)'
;MLPKDIFLYVTLIAWYLIACFCTIFVLLFIHNTIVEHLKLIEKIKKIPPGHHKEVEDFIDFILEKKNITSKKSKGRKLGLLRGKMQMSPGFDDPLDDFKEYM
;
A
#
# COMPACT_ATOMS: atom_id res chain seq x y z
N MET A 1 18.83 46.11 36.10
CA MET A 1 17.45 45.67 35.77
C MET A 1 17.29 45.79 34.27
N LEU A 2 17.59 44.73 33.51
CA LEU A 2 17.25 44.73 32.08
C LEU A 2 15.74 44.49 31.94
N PRO A 3 15.06 45.25 31.07
CA PRO A 3 13.61 45.34 31.06
C PRO A 3 13.00 44.05 30.50
N LYS A 4 12.04 43.50 31.24
CA LYS A 4 11.28 42.28 30.90
C LYS A 4 10.53 42.43 29.56
N ASP A 5 10.38 43.66 29.09
CA ASP A 5 9.69 44.03 27.85
C ASP A 5 10.45 43.55 26.59
N ILE A 6 11.78 43.49 26.64
CA ILE A 6 12.60 43.01 25.50
C ILE A 6 12.43 41.50 25.31
N PHE A 7 12.30 40.75 26.39
CA PHE A 7 12.14 39.29 26.33
C PHE A 7 10.78 38.89 25.74
N LEU A 8 9.73 39.63 26.09
CA LEU A 8 8.40 39.47 25.49
C LEU A 8 8.42 39.78 23.99
N TYR A 9 9.10 40.85 23.57
CA TYR A 9 9.19 41.23 22.16
C TYR A 9 9.93 40.17 21.32
N VAL A 10 11.04 39.62 21.84
CA VAL A 10 11.82 38.57 21.15
C VAL A 10 11.03 37.26 21.02
N THR A 11 10.30 36.85 22.06
CA THR A 11 9.46 35.64 21.99
C THR A 11 8.26 35.82 21.05
N LEU A 12 7.68 37.02 20.99
CA LEU A 12 6.60 37.34 20.06
C LEU A 12 7.06 37.30 18.59
N ILE A 13 8.24 37.86 18.29
CA ILE A 13 8.84 37.79 16.96
C ILE A 13 9.16 36.35 16.56
N ALA A 14 9.72 35.56 17.49
CA ALA A 14 10.02 34.15 17.23
C ALA A 14 8.74 33.36 16.90
N TRP A 15 7.67 33.56 17.66
CA TRP A 15 6.36 32.96 17.37
C TRP A 15 5.79 33.41 16.02
N TYR A 16 5.92 34.69 15.67
CA TYR A 16 5.44 35.21 14.40
C TYR A 16 6.23 34.64 13.21
N LEU A 17 7.56 34.51 13.34
CA LEU A 17 8.41 33.90 12.33
C LEU A 17 8.12 32.41 12.16
N ILE A 18 7.91 31.67 13.25
CA ILE A 18 7.54 30.25 13.22
C ILE A 18 6.16 30.06 12.57
N ALA A 19 5.18 30.88 12.94
CA ALA A 19 3.84 30.84 12.35
C ALA A 19 3.89 31.17 10.84
N CYS A 20 4.66 32.20 10.46
CA CYS A 20 4.85 32.60 9.07
C CYS A 20 5.56 31.52 8.24
N PHE A 21 6.59 30.89 8.81
CA PHE A 21 7.28 29.79 8.15
C PHE A 21 6.37 28.57 7.97
N CYS A 22 5.52 28.30 8.97
CA CYS A 22 4.55 27.22 8.91
C CYS A 22 3.49 27.45 7.81
N THR A 23 2.92 28.65 7.71
CA THR A 23 1.93 28.96 6.67
C THR A 23 2.54 28.92 5.27
N ILE A 24 3.75 29.44 5.09
CA ILE A 24 4.47 29.38 3.82
C ILE A 24 4.76 27.92 3.43
N PHE A 25 5.24 27.10 4.36
CA PHE A 25 5.53 25.69 4.11
C PHE A 25 4.28 24.91 3.71
N VAL A 26 3.15 25.14 4.40
CA VAL A 26 1.86 24.50 4.08
C VAL A 26 1.39 24.92 2.69
N LEU A 27 1.48 26.20 2.33
CA LEU A 27 1.11 26.68 0.99
C LEU A 27 1.98 26.07 -0.11
N LEU A 28 3.29 25.94 0.13
CA LEU A 28 4.25 25.35 -0.81
C LEU A 28 3.99 23.84 -1.00
N PHE A 29 3.65 23.14 0.08
CA PHE A 29 3.28 21.73 0.05
C PHE A 29 1.96 21.52 -0.72
N ILE A 30 0.93 22.32 -0.45
CA ILE A 30 -0.36 22.26 -1.15
C ILE A 30 -0.17 22.55 -2.64
N HIS A 31 0.61 23.57 -3.00
CA HIS A 31 0.90 23.90 -4.39
C HIS A 31 1.60 22.73 -5.12
N ASN A 32 2.61 22.12 -4.50
CA ASN A 32 3.31 20.98 -5.07
C ASN A 32 2.38 19.77 -5.29
N THR A 33 1.50 19.48 -4.32
CA THR A 33 0.51 18.40 -4.46
C THR A 33 -0.48 18.68 -5.59
N ILE A 34 -1.00 19.91 -5.70
CA ILE A 34 -1.95 20.29 -6.76
C ILE A 34 -1.32 20.14 -8.15
N VAL A 35 -0.08 20.58 -8.33
CA VAL A 35 0.63 20.51 -9.61
C VAL A 35 0.79 19.05 -10.08
N GLU A 36 1.08 18.11 -9.17
CA GLU A 36 1.19 16.70 -9.52
C GLU A 36 -0.16 16.09 -9.97
N HIS A 37 -1.26 16.45 -9.33
CA HIS A 37 -2.59 16.00 -9.75
C HIS A 37 -3.02 16.57 -11.10
N LEU A 38 -2.69 17.84 -11.39
CA LEU A 38 -2.99 18.47 -12.68
C LEU A 38 -2.28 17.77 -13.85
N LYS A 39 -1.00 17.40 -13.69
CA LYS A 39 -0.24 16.67 -14.72
C LYS A 39 -0.89 15.34 -15.07
N LEU A 40 -1.47 14.63 -14.10
CA LEU A 40 -2.18 13.37 -14.34
C LEU A 40 -3.46 13.59 -15.13
N ILE A 41 -4.25 14.61 -14.78
CA ILE A 41 -5.50 14.95 -15.48
C ILE A 41 -5.22 15.34 -16.93
N GLU A 42 -4.19 16.13 -17.19
CA GLU A 42 -3.79 16.50 -18.55
C GLU A 42 -3.37 15.28 -19.39
N LYS A 43 -2.64 14.34 -18.79
CA LYS A 43 -2.26 13.09 -19.47
C LYS A 43 -3.49 12.26 -19.82
N ILE A 44 -4.46 12.16 -18.91
CA ILE A 44 -5.71 11.42 -19.15
C ILE A 44 -6.51 12.06 -20.29
N LYS A 45 -6.58 13.40 -20.36
CA LYS A 45 -7.27 14.11 -21.44
C LYS A 45 -6.64 13.93 -22.83
N LYS A 46 -5.34 13.64 -22.90
CA LYS A 46 -4.62 13.38 -24.17
C LYS A 46 -4.87 11.97 -24.71
N ILE A 47 -5.45 11.08 -23.91
CA ILE A 47 -5.73 9.70 -24.31
C ILE A 47 -6.97 9.68 -25.20
N PRO A 48 -6.95 8.98 -26.34
CA PRO A 48 -8.12 8.82 -27.20
C PRO A 48 -9.25 8.09 -26.47
N PRO A 49 -10.53 8.37 -26.80
CA PRO A 49 -11.68 7.81 -26.09
C PRO A 49 -11.77 6.28 -26.12
N GLY A 50 -11.11 5.62 -27.08
CA GLY A 50 -11.05 4.16 -27.17
C GLY A 50 -10.22 3.49 -26.07
N HIS A 51 -9.27 4.19 -25.44
CA HIS A 51 -8.36 3.62 -24.44
C HIS A 51 -8.72 3.99 -23.00
N HIS A 52 -9.78 4.78 -22.76
CA HIS A 52 -10.20 5.10 -21.39
C HIS A 52 -10.55 3.85 -20.59
N LYS A 53 -11.24 2.89 -21.21
CA LYS A 53 -11.60 1.61 -20.57
C LYS A 53 -10.38 0.80 -20.15
N GLU A 54 -9.38 0.69 -21.02
CA GLU A 54 -8.14 -0.02 -20.72
C GLU A 54 -7.35 0.65 -19.57
N VAL A 55 -7.39 1.98 -19.51
CA VAL A 55 -6.77 2.75 -18.42
C VAL A 55 -7.54 2.56 -17.11
N GLU A 56 -8.87 2.56 -17.14
CA GLU A 56 -9.72 2.26 -15.97
C GLU A 56 -9.44 0.86 -15.43
N ASP A 57 -9.45 -0.16 -16.31
CA ASP A 57 -9.15 -1.55 -15.94
C ASP A 57 -7.74 -1.68 -15.33
N PHE A 58 -6.76 -0.94 -15.85
CA PHE A 58 -5.40 -0.96 -15.33
C PHE A 58 -5.29 -0.31 -13.94
N ILE A 59 -6.05 0.76 -13.69
CA ILE A 59 -6.12 1.41 -12.37
C ILE A 59 -6.74 0.45 -11.36
N ASP A 60 -7.83 -0.21 -11.72
CA ASP A 60 -8.51 -1.20 -10.88
C ASP A 60 -7.59 -2.39 -10.57
N PHE A 61 -6.87 -2.89 -11.57
CA PHE A 61 -5.86 -3.93 -11.38
C PHE A 61 -4.77 -3.53 -10.38
N ILE A 62 -4.26 -2.29 -10.45
CA ILE A 62 -3.25 -1.80 -9.50
C ILE A 62 -3.81 -1.71 -8.09
N LEU A 63 -5.04 -1.22 -7.93
CA LEU A 63 -5.71 -1.10 -6.63
C LEU A 63 -5.97 -2.49 -6.02
N GLU A 64 -6.41 -3.45 -6.83
CA GLU A 64 -6.66 -4.81 -6.41
C GLU A 64 -5.35 -5.51 -5.96
N LYS A 65 -4.28 -5.38 -6.74
CA LYS A 65 -2.96 -5.95 -6.39
C LYS A 65 -2.45 -5.46 -5.03
N LYS A 66 -2.63 -4.17 -4.72
CA LYS A 66 -2.27 -3.60 -3.42
C LYS A 66 -3.06 -4.25 -2.28
N ASN A 67 -4.35 -4.50 -2.47
CA ASN A 67 -5.23 -5.14 -1.49
C ASN A 67 -4.95 -6.64 -1.32
N ILE A 68 -4.51 -7.33 -2.37
CA ILE A 68 -4.13 -8.76 -2.29
C ILE A 68 -2.87 -8.94 -1.43
N THR A 69 -1.89 -8.03 -1.52
CA THR A 69 -0.67 -8.11 -0.69
C THR A 69 -0.91 -7.84 0.80
N SER A 70 -2.00 -7.14 1.16
CA SER A 70 -2.33 -6.85 2.56
C SER A 70 -3.09 -8.01 3.25
N LYS A 71 -3.72 -8.90 2.49
CA LYS A 71 -4.17 -10.20 3.00
C LYS A 71 -2.95 -11.07 3.24
N LYS A 72 -2.33 -10.92 4.42
CA LYS A 72 -1.35 -11.88 4.97
C LYS A 72 -1.84 -13.28 4.64
N SER A 73 -1.13 -13.97 3.75
CA SER A 73 -1.43 -15.37 3.46
C SER A 73 -1.42 -16.09 4.81
N LYS A 74 -2.56 -16.63 5.25
CA LYS A 74 -2.56 -17.58 6.36
C LYS A 74 -1.57 -18.66 5.93
N GLY A 75 -0.38 -18.66 6.52
CA GLY A 75 0.69 -19.58 6.14
C GLY A 75 0.11 -20.99 6.08
N ARG A 76 0.41 -21.72 5.01
CA ARG A 76 -0.09 -23.10 4.84
C ARG A 76 0.28 -23.87 6.11
N LYS A 77 -0.72 -24.29 6.87
CA LYS A 77 -0.50 -25.08 8.08
C LYS A 77 -0.20 -26.50 7.64
N LEU A 78 1.07 -26.90 7.69
CA LEU A 78 1.47 -28.28 7.45
C LEU A 78 0.92 -29.18 8.56
N GLY A 79 0.46 -30.38 8.22
CA GLY A 79 0.10 -31.38 9.23
C GLY A 79 -1.28 -31.22 9.89
N LEU A 80 -2.25 -30.60 9.23
CA LEU A 80 -3.64 -30.47 9.73
C LEU A 80 -4.30 -31.82 10.10
N LEU A 81 -3.88 -32.90 9.45
CA LEU A 81 -4.39 -34.26 9.68
C LEU A 81 -3.36 -35.19 10.35
N ARG A 82 -2.23 -34.67 10.86
CA ARG A 82 -1.22 -35.49 11.53
C ARG A 82 -1.85 -36.17 12.75
N GLY A 83 -1.84 -37.51 12.77
CA GLY A 83 -2.42 -38.31 13.84
C GLY A 83 -3.93 -38.58 13.74
N LYS A 84 -4.62 -38.06 12.71
CA LYS A 84 -6.04 -38.38 12.45
C LYS A 84 -6.24 -39.48 11.41
N MET A 85 -5.22 -39.77 10.61
CA MET A 85 -5.24 -40.86 9.63
C MET A 85 -4.36 -41.99 10.14
N GLN A 86 -4.93 -43.19 10.21
CA GLN A 86 -4.19 -44.41 10.48
C GLN A 86 -4.00 -45.14 9.16
N MET A 87 -2.75 -45.47 8.85
CA MET A 87 -2.38 -46.20 7.64
C MET A 87 -2.52 -47.70 7.92
N SER A 88 -3.13 -48.43 6.99
CA SER A 88 -3.20 -49.89 7.04
C SER A 88 -1.78 -50.48 7.02
N PRO A 89 -1.50 -51.59 7.71
CA PRO A 89 -0.21 -52.26 7.67
C PRO A 89 0.21 -52.74 6.26
N GLY A 90 -0.73 -52.88 5.33
CA GLY A 90 -0.49 -53.26 3.93
C GLY A 90 -0.54 -52.07 2.95
N PHE A 91 -0.30 -50.84 3.40
CA PHE A 91 -0.30 -49.68 2.50
C PHE A 91 0.83 -49.73 1.46
N ASP A 92 1.98 -50.29 1.85
CA ASP A 92 3.14 -50.44 0.98
C ASP A 92 3.04 -51.69 0.08
N ASP A 93 2.00 -52.51 0.26
CA ASP A 93 1.82 -53.70 -0.57
C ASP A 93 1.44 -53.30 -2.01
N PRO A 94 1.98 -53.99 -3.02
CA PRO A 94 1.65 -53.72 -4.41
C PRO A 94 0.16 -53.97 -4.63
N LEU A 95 -0.50 -52.99 -5.24
CA LEU A 95 -1.89 -53.12 -5.64
C LEU A 95 -2.01 -54.24 -6.68
N ASP A 96 -2.86 -55.22 -6.42
CA ASP A 96 -3.05 -56.38 -7.30
C ASP A 96 -3.39 -55.97 -8.75
N ASP A 97 -4.18 -54.91 -8.91
CA ASP A 97 -4.57 -54.35 -10.21
C ASP A 97 -3.42 -53.67 -10.99
N PHE A 98 -2.31 -53.39 -10.33
CA PHE A 98 -1.13 -52.72 -10.92
C PHE A 98 0.04 -53.67 -11.14
N LYS A 99 -0.06 -54.95 -10.74
CA LYS A 99 1.01 -55.95 -10.92
C LYS A 99 1.38 -56.19 -12.39
N GLU A 100 0.44 -56.02 -13.32
CA GLU A 100 0.66 -56.19 -14.76
C GLU A 100 1.44 -55.02 -15.39
N TYR A 101 1.56 -53.89 -14.69
CA TYR A 101 2.17 -52.65 -15.18
C TYR A 101 3.50 -52.28 -14.49
N MET A 102 3.96 -53.08 -13.53
CA MET A 102 5.23 -52.94 -12.81
C MET A 102 6.22 -54.02 -13.26
#